data_AF-U6D8A9-F1
#
_entry.id   AF-U6D8A9-F1
#
_cell.length_a   1.000
_cell.length_b   1.000
_cell.length_c   1.000
_cell.angle_alpha   90.00
_cell.angle_beta   90.00
_cell.angle_gamma   90.00
#
_symmetry.space_group_name_H-M   'P 1'
#
loop_
_entity.id
_entity.type
_entity.pdbx_description
1 polymer ?
#
loop_
_entity_poly.entity_id
_entity_poly.type
_entity_poly.pdbx_seq_one_letter_code
_entity_poly.pdbx_strand_id
1 'polypeptide(L)'
;MGAAVFFGCTFVAFGPAFALFLITVAGDPLRVIILVAGAFFWLVSLLLASVVWFILVHVTDRSDARLQYGLLIFGAAVSVLLQEVFRFAYYKLLKKADEGLASLSEDGRSPISIRQMAYVSGLSFGIISGVFSVINILADALGPGVVGIHGDSPYYFLTSAFLTAAIILLHTFWGVVFFDACERRRYWALGLVVGSHLLTSGLTFLNPWYEASLLPIYAVTVSMGLWAFITAGGSLRSIQRSLS
;
A
#
# COMPACT_ATOMS: atom_id res chain seq x y z
N MET A 1 29.63 -5.50 0.27
CA MET A 1 28.63 -5.12 -0.77
C MET A 1 27.19 -5.32 -0.28
N GLY A 2 26.84 -6.46 0.33
CA GLY A 2 25.48 -6.73 0.82
C GLY A 2 24.88 -5.66 1.74
N ALA A 3 25.63 -5.17 2.73
CA ALA A 3 25.15 -4.09 3.60
C ALA A 3 24.77 -2.79 2.84
N ALA A 4 25.55 -2.40 1.82
CA ALA A 4 25.24 -1.21 1.03
C ALA A 4 23.98 -1.41 0.17
N VAL A 5 23.79 -2.60 -0.39
CA VAL A 5 22.57 -2.97 -1.13
C VAL A 5 21.36 -2.98 -0.18
N PHE A 6 21.50 -3.57 1.00
CA PHE A 6 20.48 -3.60 2.04
C PHE A 6 20.01 -2.19 2.41
N PHE A 7 20.94 -1.32 2.83
CA PHE A 7 20.58 0.04 3.24
C PHE A 7 20.05 0.87 2.05
N GLY A 8 20.68 0.77 0.88
CA GLY A 8 20.23 1.45 -0.33
C GLY A 8 18.80 1.06 -0.72
N CYS A 9 18.51 -0.24 -0.79
CA CYS A 9 17.17 -0.74 -1.11
C CYS A 9 16.15 -0.41 -0.02
N THR A 10 16.54 -0.48 1.26
CA THR A 10 15.67 -0.07 2.38
C THR A 10 15.28 1.39 2.27
N PHE A 11 16.22 2.30 1.99
CA PHE A 11 15.93 3.72 1.85
C PHE A 11 15.15 4.04 0.57
N VAL A 12 15.37 3.32 -0.53
CA VAL A 12 14.52 3.44 -1.73
C VAL A 12 13.09 3.02 -1.42
N ALA A 13 12.90 1.86 -0.79
CA ALA A 13 11.58 1.31 -0.48
C ALA A 13 10.80 2.16 0.53
N PHE A 14 11.43 2.50 1.67
CA PHE A 14 10.74 3.09 2.82
C PHE A 14 11.06 4.57 3.05
N GLY A 15 12.10 5.14 2.42
CA GLY A 15 12.51 6.52 2.65
C GLY A 15 11.38 7.55 2.51
N PRO A 16 10.60 7.54 1.41
CA PRO A 16 9.46 8.44 1.25
C PRO A 16 8.41 8.27 2.36
N ALA A 17 8.05 7.03 2.69
CA ALA A 17 7.05 6.73 3.70
C ALA A 17 7.51 7.09 5.11
N PHE A 18 8.79 6.90 5.40
CA PHE A 18 9.42 7.26 6.66
C PHE A 18 9.47 8.79 6.85
N ALA A 19 9.82 9.53 5.79
CA ALA A 19 9.75 11.00 5.81
C ALA A 19 8.32 11.50 6.05
N LEU A 20 7.34 10.93 5.35
CA LEU A 20 5.92 11.21 5.55
C LEU A 20 5.49 10.94 7.01
N PHE A 21 5.87 9.79 7.57
CA PHE A 21 5.59 9.45 8.96
C PHE A 21 6.18 10.49 9.94
N LEU A 22 7.48 10.78 9.83
CA LEU A 22 8.16 11.70 10.75
C LEU A 22 7.57 13.11 10.70
N ILE A 23 7.29 13.62 9.50
CA ILE A 23 6.83 15.01 9.31
C ILE A 23 5.35 15.17 9.69
N THR A 24 4.51 14.16 9.44
CA THR A 24 3.05 14.35 9.48
C THR A 24 2.32 13.51 10.54
N VAL A 25 2.91 12.41 11.02
CA VAL A 25 2.25 11.45 11.92
C VAL A 25 2.88 11.44 13.31
N ALA A 26 4.21 11.38 13.39
CA ALA A 26 4.93 11.07 14.63
C ALA A 26 4.66 12.05 15.79
N GLY A 27 4.35 13.32 15.49
CA GLY A 27 4.08 14.35 16.49
C GLY A 27 2.66 14.34 17.08
N ASP A 28 1.75 13.50 16.58
CA ASP A 28 0.34 13.47 17.00
C ASP A 28 -0.07 12.04 17.40
N PRO A 29 -0.31 11.77 18.70
CA PRO A 29 -0.66 10.44 19.18
C PRO A 29 -1.89 9.83 18.50
N LEU A 30 -2.89 10.65 18.14
CA LEU A 30 -4.10 10.15 17.47
C LEU A 30 -3.78 9.62 16.08
N ARG A 31 -2.89 10.30 15.33
CA ARG A 31 -2.42 9.83 14.03
C ARG A 31 -1.59 8.56 14.16
N VAL A 32 -0.77 8.44 15.19
CA VAL A 32 -0.03 7.20 15.46
C VAL A 32 -0.98 6.03 15.74
N ILE A 33 -2.04 6.23 16.54
CA ILE A 33 -3.04 5.20 16.82
C ILE A 33 -3.75 4.77 15.54
N ILE A 34 -4.17 5.73 14.69
CA ILE A 34 -4.77 5.44 13.39
C ILE A 34 -3.78 4.65 12.52
N LEU A 35 -2.51 5.04 12.49
CA LEU A 35 -1.51 4.33 11.71
C LEU A 35 -1.33 2.88 12.17
N VAL A 36 -1.25 2.62 13.47
CA VAL A 36 -1.10 1.25 14.00
C VAL A 36 -2.36 0.42 13.74
N ALA A 37 -3.55 1.00 13.95
CA ALA A 37 -4.82 0.32 13.69
C ALA A 37 -4.99 -0.04 12.21
N GLY A 38 -4.66 0.86 11.28
CA GLY A 38 -4.70 0.57 9.86
C GLY A 38 -3.81 -0.61 9.47
N ALA A 39 -2.63 -0.72 10.09
CA ALA A 39 -1.66 -1.77 9.76
C ALA A 39 -2.19 -3.13 10.21
N PHE A 40 -2.85 -3.15 11.37
CA PHE A 40 -3.56 -4.33 11.85
C PHE A 40 -4.69 -4.77 10.90
N PHE A 41 -5.53 -3.85 10.43
CA PHE A 41 -6.61 -4.18 9.48
C PHE A 41 -6.07 -4.78 8.18
N TRP A 42 -4.98 -4.23 7.65
CA TRP A 42 -4.32 -4.79 6.47
C TRP A 42 -3.78 -6.21 6.75
N LEU A 43 -3.10 -6.43 7.89
CA LEU A 43 -2.58 -7.75 8.26
C LEU A 43 -3.68 -8.79 8.42
N VAL A 44 -4.82 -8.43 9.03
CA VAL A 44 -5.97 -9.34 9.15
C VAL A 44 -6.52 -9.69 7.78
N SER A 45 -6.63 -8.72 6.87
CA SER A 45 -7.08 -8.99 5.50
C SER A 45 -6.17 -9.98 4.77
N LEU A 46 -4.85 -9.85 4.96
CA LEU A 46 -3.87 -10.75 4.38
C LEU A 46 -3.91 -12.14 5.03
N LEU A 47 -4.10 -12.21 6.35
CA LEU A 47 -4.27 -13.48 7.07
C LEU A 47 -5.48 -14.26 6.54
N LEU A 48 -6.61 -13.59 6.32
CA LEU A 48 -7.78 -14.25 5.73
C LEU A 48 -7.52 -14.71 4.30
N ALA A 49 -6.84 -13.88 3.50
CA ALA A 49 -6.44 -14.26 2.14
C ALA A 49 -5.48 -15.47 2.14
N SER A 50 -4.55 -15.53 3.09
CA SER A 50 -3.58 -16.63 3.20
C SER A 50 -4.24 -17.94 3.66
N VAL A 51 -5.29 -17.88 4.49
CA VAL A 51 -6.12 -19.05 4.83
C VAL A 51 -6.83 -19.60 3.59
N VAL A 52 -7.46 -18.72 2.80
CA VAL A 52 -8.12 -19.12 1.54
C VAL A 52 -7.11 -19.76 0.58
N TRP A 53 -5.97 -19.11 0.39
CA TRP A 53 -4.85 -19.62 -0.40
C TRP A 53 -4.39 -21.01 0.06
N PHE A 54 -4.16 -21.16 1.37
CA PHE A 54 -3.66 -22.38 1.98
C PHE A 54 -4.61 -23.55 1.72
N ILE A 55 -5.92 -23.37 1.92
CA ILE A 55 -6.92 -24.40 1.66
C ILE A 55 -6.90 -24.81 0.19
N LEU A 56 -6.91 -23.85 -0.73
CA LEU A 56 -6.94 -24.13 -2.17
C LEU A 56 -5.73 -24.93 -2.66
N VAL A 57 -4.52 -24.58 -2.22
CA VAL A 57 -3.28 -25.30 -2.59
C VAL A 57 -3.19 -26.71 -1.98
N HIS A 58 -3.89 -26.98 -0.87
CA HIS A 58 -3.90 -28.32 -0.25
C HIS A 58 -4.98 -29.24 -0.81
N VAL A 59 -6.11 -28.69 -1.25
CA VAL A 59 -7.21 -29.46 -1.84
C VAL A 59 -6.95 -29.75 -3.33
N THR A 60 -6.10 -28.96 -3.97
CA THR A 60 -5.81 -29.05 -5.40
C THR A 60 -4.52 -29.83 -5.70
N ASP A 61 -4.44 -30.45 -6.87
CA ASP A 61 -3.24 -31.17 -7.31
C ASP A 61 -2.03 -30.22 -7.41
N ARG A 62 -0.96 -30.56 -6.66
CA ARG A 62 0.29 -29.79 -6.60
C ARG A 62 1.23 -30.09 -7.76
N SER A 63 1.01 -31.19 -8.47
CA SER A 63 1.84 -31.58 -9.63
C SER A 63 1.46 -30.82 -10.90
N ASP A 64 0.23 -30.27 -10.97
CA ASP A 64 -0.22 -29.46 -12.09
C ASP A 64 0.25 -28.00 -11.97
N ALA A 65 1.35 -27.69 -12.65
CA ALA A 65 1.93 -26.35 -12.67
C ALA A 65 0.99 -25.26 -13.23
N ARG A 66 0.13 -25.58 -14.20
CA ARG A 66 -0.80 -24.59 -14.78
C ARG A 66 -1.88 -24.23 -13.78
N LEU A 67 -2.39 -25.23 -13.08
CA LEU A 67 -3.38 -25.06 -12.03
C LEU A 67 -2.82 -24.26 -10.85
N GLN A 68 -1.60 -24.56 -10.40
CA GLN A 68 -0.94 -23.79 -9.33
C GLN A 68 -0.69 -22.33 -9.74
N TYR A 69 -0.30 -22.07 -10.99
CA TYR A 69 -0.18 -20.71 -11.51
C TYR A 69 -1.53 -19.97 -11.57
N GLY A 70 -2.59 -20.65 -12.03
CA GLY A 70 -3.94 -20.09 -12.04
C GLY A 70 -4.45 -19.78 -10.62
N LEU A 71 -4.16 -20.66 -9.65
CA LEU A 71 -4.41 -20.39 -8.26
C LEU A 71 -3.67 -19.12 -7.83
N LEU A 72 -2.36 -18.97 -8.09
CA LEU A 72 -1.58 -17.80 -7.67
C LEU A 72 -2.24 -16.47 -8.09
N ILE A 73 -2.69 -16.39 -9.34
CA ILE A 73 -3.41 -15.21 -9.85
C ILE A 73 -4.72 -15.01 -9.10
N PHE A 74 -5.51 -16.07 -8.91
CA PHE A 74 -6.76 -16.02 -8.17
C PHE A 74 -6.55 -15.58 -6.71
N GLY A 75 -5.54 -16.14 -6.03
CA GLY A 75 -5.18 -15.79 -4.66
C GLY A 75 -4.75 -14.34 -4.51
N ALA A 76 -3.98 -13.83 -5.47
CA ALA A 76 -3.61 -12.41 -5.52
C ALA A 76 -4.85 -11.51 -5.68
N ALA A 77 -5.76 -11.86 -6.59
CA ALA A 77 -7.01 -11.11 -6.77
C ALA A 77 -7.89 -11.13 -5.51
N VAL A 78 -8.06 -12.30 -4.87
CA VAL A 78 -8.80 -12.42 -3.60
C VAL A 78 -8.16 -11.61 -2.48
N SER A 79 -6.82 -11.62 -2.39
CA SER A 79 -6.08 -10.82 -1.41
C SER A 79 -6.35 -9.32 -1.60
N VAL A 80 -6.28 -8.82 -2.83
CA VAL A 80 -6.60 -7.43 -3.15
C VAL A 80 -8.03 -7.07 -2.74
N LEU A 81 -9.02 -7.90 -3.11
CA LEU A 81 -10.42 -7.65 -2.77
C LEU A 81 -10.65 -7.63 -1.25
N LEU A 82 -10.04 -8.56 -0.51
CA LEU A 82 -10.10 -8.56 0.96
C LEU A 82 -9.45 -7.31 1.55
N GLN A 83 -8.30 -6.88 1.04
CA GLN A 83 -7.66 -5.64 1.49
C GLN A 83 -8.56 -4.41 1.27
N GLU A 84 -9.28 -4.33 0.14
CA GLU A 84 -10.22 -3.24 -0.14
C GLU A 84 -11.47 -3.29 0.74
N VAL A 85 -11.99 -4.49 1.04
CA VAL A 85 -13.08 -4.69 2.01
C VAL A 85 -12.65 -4.24 3.40
N PHE A 86 -11.44 -4.60 3.84
CA PHE A 86 -10.91 -4.16 5.13
C PHE A 86 -10.63 -2.66 5.18
N ARG A 87 -10.22 -2.05 4.06
CA ARG A 87 -10.14 -0.58 3.96
C ARG A 87 -11.50 0.08 4.16
N PHE A 88 -12.56 -0.47 3.56
CA PHE A 88 -13.92 0.03 3.77
C PHE A 88 -14.38 -0.14 5.22
N ALA A 89 -14.16 -1.32 5.81
CA ALA A 89 -14.48 -1.59 7.21
C ALA A 89 -13.74 -0.62 8.14
N TYR A 90 -12.46 -0.36 7.86
CA TYR A 90 -11.64 0.56 8.63
C TYR A 90 -12.09 2.01 8.49
N TYR A 91 -12.43 2.47 7.29
CA TYR A 91 -13.07 3.78 7.07
C TYR A 91 -14.34 3.94 7.92
N LYS A 92 -15.22 2.92 7.93
CA LYS A 92 -16.45 2.93 8.74
C LYS A 92 -16.15 3.01 10.24
N LEU A 93 -15.15 2.27 10.70
CA LEU A 93 -14.71 2.30 12.09
C LEU A 93 -14.18 3.69 12.47
N LEU A 94 -13.31 4.27 11.63
CA LEU A 94 -12.74 5.60 11.88
C LEU A 94 -13.82 6.68 11.92
N LYS A 95 -14.81 6.62 11.01
CA LYS A 95 -15.93 7.56 11.02
C LYS A 95 -16.74 7.47 12.32
N LYS A 96 -17.02 6.25 12.78
CA LYS A 96 -17.72 6.03 14.05
C LYS A 96 -16.89 6.50 15.25
N ALA A 97 -15.58 6.27 15.23
CA ALA A 97 -14.67 6.72 16.29
C ALA A 97 -14.60 8.26 16.33
N ASP A 98 -14.56 8.91 15.18
CA ASP A 98 -14.55 10.37 15.06
C ASP A 98 -15.84 11.01 15.61
N GLU A 99 -17.00 10.47 15.25
CA GLU A 99 -18.30 10.87 15.83
C GLU A 99 -18.32 10.72 17.36
N GLY A 100 -17.76 9.61 17.86
CA GLY A 100 -17.63 9.36 19.30
C GLY A 100 -16.72 10.38 19.99
N LEU A 101 -15.55 10.66 19.41
CA LEU A 101 -14.60 11.65 19.94
C LEU A 101 -15.18 13.07 19.92
N ALA A 102 -15.88 13.44 18.84
CA ALA A 102 -16.53 14.75 18.74
C ALA A 102 -17.62 14.92 19.81
N SER A 103 -18.37 13.87 20.14
CA SER A 103 -19.40 13.92 21.19
C SER A 103 -18.86 14.11 22.60
N LEU A 104 -17.57 13.80 22.83
CA LEU A 104 -16.89 13.96 24.11
C LEU A 104 -16.10 15.27 24.20
N SER A 105 -15.96 16.00 23.09
CA SER A 105 -15.25 17.28 23.05
C SER A 105 -16.13 18.41 23.59
N GLU A 106 -15.59 19.28 24.45
CA GLU A 106 -16.30 20.46 24.97
C GLU A 106 -16.82 21.38 23.84
N ASP A 107 -16.06 21.49 22.75
CA ASP A 107 -16.41 22.31 21.59
C ASP A 107 -17.26 21.55 20.54
N GLY A 108 -17.53 20.25 20.76
CA GLY A 108 -18.23 19.38 19.82
C GLY A 108 -17.50 19.18 18.48
N ARG A 109 -16.23 19.57 18.40
CA ARG A 109 -15.41 19.51 17.18
C ARG A 109 -14.64 18.21 17.10
N SER A 110 -14.58 17.64 15.90
CA SER A 110 -13.71 16.50 15.64
C SER A 110 -12.23 16.88 15.85
N PRO A 111 -11.44 16.03 16.54
CA PRO A 111 -10.01 16.27 16.74
C PRO A 111 -9.19 16.05 15.47
N ILE A 112 -9.72 15.38 14.44
CA ILE A 112 -8.99 15.04 13.22
C ILE A 112 -9.87 15.08 11.97
N SER A 113 -9.40 15.75 10.92
CA SER A 113 -10.16 15.80 9.68
C SER A 113 -10.21 14.43 8.96
N ILE A 114 -11.31 14.15 8.26
CA ILE A 114 -11.46 12.95 7.43
C ILE A 114 -10.34 12.79 6.39
N ARG A 115 -9.79 13.89 5.88
CA ARG A 115 -8.65 13.88 4.95
C ARG A 115 -7.37 13.39 5.60
N GLN A 116 -7.10 13.81 6.84
CA GLN A 116 -5.95 13.32 7.61
C GLN A 116 -6.15 11.84 7.95
N MET A 117 -7.34 11.43 8.38
CA MET A 117 -7.66 10.02 8.61
C MET A 117 -7.40 9.16 7.36
N ALA A 118 -7.88 9.61 6.20
CA ALA A 118 -7.68 8.93 4.91
C ALA A 118 -6.20 8.77 4.56
N TYR A 119 -5.44 9.86 4.68
CA TYR A 119 -4.01 9.88 4.40
C TYR A 119 -3.23 8.95 5.33
N VAL A 120 -3.45 9.05 6.65
CA VAL A 120 -2.74 8.22 7.64
C VAL A 120 -3.13 6.74 7.50
N SER A 121 -4.40 6.46 7.27
CA SER A 121 -4.89 5.10 7.00
C SER A 121 -4.26 4.51 5.72
N GLY A 122 -4.15 5.30 4.65
CA GLY A 122 -3.53 4.85 3.40
C GLY A 122 -2.02 4.60 3.58
N LEU A 123 -1.32 5.52 4.24
CA LEU A 123 0.10 5.41 4.55
C LEU A 123 0.38 4.15 5.40
N SER A 124 -0.49 3.88 6.36
CA SER A 124 -0.45 2.68 7.20
C SER A 124 -0.51 1.39 6.38
N PHE A 125 -1.55 1.24 5.54
CA PHE A 125 -1.71 0.09 4.64
C PHE A 125 -0.47 -0.07 3.75
N GLY A 126 0.03 1.06 3.22
CA GLY A 126 1.25 1.10 2.43
C GLY A 126 2.45 0.54 3.18
N ILE A 127 2.81 1.13 4.33
CA ILE A 127 4.00 0.72 5.10
C ILE A 127 3.96 -0.76 5.44
N ILE A 128 2.86 -1.26 6.00
CA ILE A 128 2.80 -2.66 6.43
C ILE A 128 2.82 -3.63 5.25
N SER A 129 2.19 -3.26 4.13
CA SER A 129 2.26 -4.04 2.89
C SER A 129 3.69 -4.11 2.36
N GLY A 130 4.41 -2.98 2.40
CA GLY A 130 5.80 -2.89 1.99
C GLY A 130 6.70 -3.76 2.86
N VAL A 131 6.57 -3.65 4.19
CA VAL A 131 7.31 -4.50 5.15
C VAL A 131 7.08 -5.98 4.85
N PHE A 132 5.81 -6.39 4.71
CA PHE A 132 5.49 -7.79 4.43
C PHE A 132 6.08 -8.27 3.09
N SER A 133 6.09 -7.42 2.06
CA SER A 133 6.53 -7.79 0.71
C SER A 133 8.06 -7.90 0.56
N VAL A 134 8.84 -7.11 1.30
CA VAL A 134 10.27 -6.92 1.00
C VAL A 134 11.21 -7.39 2.11
N ILE A 135 10.73 -7.70 3.32
CA ILE A 135 11.60 -8.02 4.46
C ILE A 135 12.51 -9.22 4.20
N ASN A 136 11.97 -10.29 3.60
CA ASN A 136 12.75 -11.48 3.25
C ASN A 136 13.76 -11.16 2.15
N ILE A 137 13.35 -10.38 1.14
CA ILE A 137 14.23 -9.95 0.04
C ILE A 137 15.40 -9.12 0.59
N LEU A 138 15.16 -8.21 1.53
CA LEU A 138 16.22 -7.43 2.16
C LEU A 138 17.14 -8.31 3.01
N ALA A 139 16.59 -9.26 3.77
CA ALA A 139 17.38 -10.20 4.55
C ALA A 139 18.34 -11.02 3.65
N ASP A 140 17.85 -11.47 2.49
CA ASP A 140 18.66 -12.19 1.51
C ASP A 140 19.83 -11.35 0.96
N ALA A 141 19.67 -10.03 0.86
CA ALA A 141 20.75 -9.12 0.43
C ALA A 141 21.91 -9.01 1.44
N LEU A 142 21.68 -9.34 2.72
CA LEU A 142 22.72 -9.40 3.76
C LEU A 142 23.40 -10.78 3.82
N GLY A 143 22.76 -11.82 3.30
CA GLY A 143 23.28 -13.18 3.25
C GLY A 143 24.39 -13.37 2.20
N PRO A 144 24.97 -14.58 2.09
CA PRO A 144 25.96 -14.91 1.05
C PRO A 144 25.38 -14.93 -0.38
N GLY A 145 24.09 -14.58 -0.56
CA GLY A 145 23.36 -14.58 -1.82
C GLY A 145 23.74 -13.40 -2.71
N VAL A 146 24.79 -13.58 -3.51
CA VAL A 146 25.05 -12.66 -4.63
C VAL A 146 24.05 -12.99 -5.75
N VAL A 147 22.97 -12.22 -5.80
CA VAL A 147 22.03 -12.27 -6.94
C VAL A 147 22.80 -11.99 -8.22
N GLY A 148 22.63 -12.83 -9.24
CA GLY A 148 23.38 -12.77 -10.50
C GLY A 148 24.31 -13.95 -10.76
N ILE A 149 24.75 -14.68 -9.73
CA ILE A 149 25.68 -15.83 -9.94
C ILE A 149 24.98 -17.03 -10.59
N HIS A 150 23.68 -17.22 -10.35
CA HIS A 150 22.89 -18.35 -10.89
C HIS A 150 21.97 -17.96 -12.05
N GLY A 151 22.24 -16.83 -12.72
CA GLY A 151 21.43 -16.35 -13.85
C GLY A 151 20.27 -15.42 -13.47
N ASP A 152 20.08 -15.12 -12.19
CA ASP A 152 19.13 -14.10 -11.73
C ASP A 152 19.54 -12.69 -12.19
N SER A 153 18.57 -11.80 -12.38
CA SER A 153 18.89 -10.43 -12.79
C SER A 153 19.61 -9.66 -11.67
N PRO A 154 20.70 -8.92 -11.97
CA PRO A 154 21.38 -8.08 -10.98
C PRO A 154 20.48 -6.96 -10.43
N TYR A 155 19.35 -6.67 -11.10
CA TYR A 155 18.41 -5.62 -10.71
C TYR A 155 17.34 -6.09 -9.72
N TYR A 156 17.28 -7.37 -9.34
CA TYR A 156 16.19 -7.92 -8.51
C TYR A 156 15.94 -7.12 -7.21
N PHE A 157 16.99 -6.86 -6.43
CA PHE A 157 16.85 -6.10 -5.18
C PHE A 157 16.39 -4.66 -5.43
N LEU A 158 16.95 -4.00 -6.44
CA LEU A 158 16.63 -2.62 -6.77
C LEU A 158 15.20 -2.48 -7.29
N THR A 159 14.78 -3.35 -8.21
CA THR A 159 13.40 -3.37 -8.72
C THR A 159 12.40 -3.69 -7.62
N SER A 160 12.72 -4.63 -6.73
CA SER A 160 11.88 -4.94 -5.57
C SER A 160 11.72 -3.74 -4.64
N ALA A 161 12.79 -2.97 -4.42
CA ALA A 161 12.75 -1.75 -3.63
C ALA A 161 11.87 -0.66 -4.27
N PHE A 162 12.02 -0.41 -5.58
CA PHE A 162 11.18 0.55 -6.30
C PHE A 162 9.71 0.10 -6.36
N LEU A 163 9.46 -1.18 -6.60
CA LEU A 163 8.10 -1.73 -6.55
C LEU A 163 7.47 -1.53 -5.17
N THR A 164 8.23 -1.79 -4.10
CA THR A 164 7.79 -1.57 -2.71
C THR A 164 7.44 -0.11 -2.47
N ALA A 165 8.30 0.83 -2.89
CA ALA A 165 8.04 2.26 -2.78
C ALA A 165 6.75 2.66 -3.52
N ALA A 166 6.56 2.16 -4.74
CA ALA A 166 5.36 2.42 -5.55
C ALA A 166 4.09 1.89 -4.85
N ILE A 167 4.12 0.67 -4.31
CA ILE A 167 2.98 0.09 -3.59
C ILE A 167 2.64 0.88 -2.32
N ILE A 168 3.65 1.30 -1.54
CA ILE A 168 3.42 2.12 -0.34
C ILE A 168 2.73 3.45 -0.71
N LEU A 169 3.24 4.12 -1.74
CA LEU A 169 2.66 5.37 -2.22
C LEU A 169 1.26 5.17 -2.79
N LEU A 170 1.04 4.11 -3.59
CA LEU A 170 -0.25 3.76 -4.14
C LEU A 170 -1.29 3.50 -3.04
N HIS A 171 -0.97 2.74 -2.00
CA HIS A 171 -1.87 2.58 -0.85
C HIS A 171 -2.21 3.90 -0.17
N THR A 172 -1.24 4.81 -0.07
CA THR A 172 -1.47 6.16 0.46
C THR A 172 -2.45 6.93 -0.41
N PHE A 173 -2.25 6.92 -1.74
CA PHE A 173 -3.09 7.64 -2.70
C PHE A 173 -4.48 7.03 -2.84
N TRP A 174 -4.56 5.69 -2.92
CA TRP A 174 -5.81 4.94 -2.88
C TRP A 174 -6.59 5.25 -1.61
N GLY A 175 -5.95 5.30 -0.43
CA GLY A 175 -6.61 5.67 0.82
C GLY A 175 -7.29 7.04 0.75
N VAL A 176 -6.58 8.06 0.25
CA VAL A 176 -7.12 9.42 0.09
C VAL A 176 -8.32 9.46 -0.86
N VAL A 177 -8.19 8.86 -2.06
CA VAL A 177 -9.27 8.84 -3.07
C VAL A 177 -10.44 8.00 -2.60
N PHE A 178 -10.19 6.87 -1.93
CA PHE A 178 -11.21 5.95 -1.44
C PHE A 178 -12.11 6.59 -0.39
N PHE A 179 -11.52 7.26 0.61
CA PHE A 179 -12.28 7.92 1.68
C PHE A 179 -13.13 9.05 1.12
N ASP A 180 -12.57 9.90 0.25
CA ASP A 180 -13.34 10.98 -0.38
C ASP A 180 -14.46 10.42 -1.28
N ALA A 181 -14.21 9.33 -2.01
CA ALA A 181 -15.23 8.66 -2.81
C ALA A 181 -16.37 8.09 -1.94
N CYS A 182 -16.07 7.58 -0.75
CA CYS A 182 -17.07 7.16 0.22
C CYS A 182 -17.89 8.35 0.76
N GLU A 183 -17.23 9.45 1.15
CA GLU A 183 -17.90 10.65 1.64
C GLU A 183 -18.81 11.29 0.58
N ARG A 184 -18.36 11.34 -0.68
CA ARG A 184 -19.11 11.92 -1.80
C ARG A 184 -20.01 10.92 -2.54
N ARG A 185 -20.09 9.67 -2.08
CA ARG A 185 -20.83 8.57 -2.74
C ARG A 185 -20.49 8.38 -4.22
N ARG A 186 -19.22 8.56 -4.58
CA ARG A 186 -18.71 8.41 -5.97
C ARG A 186 -18.27 6.98 -6.23
N TYR A 187 -19.22 6.08 -6.44
CA TYR A 187 -18.95 4.64 -6.60
C TYR A 187 -18.02 4.30 -7.77
N TRP A 188 -18.04 5.07 -8.86
CA TRP A 188 -17.10 4.87 -9.97
C TRP A 188 -15.65 5.08 -9.55
N ALA A 189 -15.38 6.03 -8.64
CA ALA A 189 -14.04 6.29 -8.14
C ALA A 189 -13.56 5.15 -7.22
N LEU A 190 -14.46 4.55 -6.43
CA LEU A 190 -14.17 3.32 -5.68
C LEU A 190 -13.81 2.18 -6.63
N GLY A 191 -14.60 1.99 -7.70
CA GLY A 191 -14.31 1.00 -8.74
C GLY A 191 -12.93 1.18 -9.36
N LEU A 192 -12.51 2.43 -9.62
CA LEU A 192 -11.17 2.72 -10.14
C LEU A 192 -10.05 2.49 -9.12
N VAL A 193 -10.27 2.75 -7.84
CA VAL A 193 -9.29 2.40 -6.78
C VAL A 193 -9.08 0.89 -6.75
N VAL A 194 -10.16 0.12 -6.67
CA VAL A 194 -10.07 -1.35 -6.66
C VAL A 194 -9.48 -1.88 -7.97
N GLY A 195 -9.91 -1.35 -9.12
CA GLY A 195 -9.44 -1.74 -10.44
C GLY A 195 -7.95 -1.42 -10.65
N SER A 196 -7.49 -0.25 -10.21
CA SER A 196 -6.06 0.11 -10.29
C SER A 196 -5.22 -0.72 -9.33
N HIS A 197 -5.73 -1.10 -8.15
CA HIS A 197 -5.03 -2.03 -7.26
C HIS A 197 -4.90 -3.42 -7.90
N LEU A 198 -5.98 -3.97 -8.45
CA LEU A 198 -5.93 -5.23 -9.20
C LEU A 198 -4.98 -5.17 -10.40
N LEU A 199 -4.99 -4.07 -11.16
CA LEU A 199 -4.07 -3.85 -12.27
C LEU A 199 -2.62 -3.84 -11.79
N THR A 200 -2.29 -3.06 -10.76
CA THR A 200 -0.94 -3.01 -10.19
C THR A 200 -0.49 -4.39 -9.70
N SER A 201 -1.35 -5.14 -9.01
CA SER A 201 -1.05 -6.52 -8.59
C SER A 201 -0.91 -7.48 -9.77
N GLY A 202 -1.65 -7.28 -10.86
CA GLY A 202 -1.50 -8.06 -12.09
C GLY A 202 -0.17 -7.79 -12.79
N LEU A 203 0.24 -6.52 -12.85
CA LEU A 203 1.50 -6.11 -13.48
C LEU A 203 2.74 -6.72 -12.81
N THR A 204 2.68 -7.07 -11.51
CA THR A 204 3.81 -7.72 -10.82
C THR A 204 4.10 -9.13 -11.34
N PHE A 205 3.09 -9.82 -11.92
CA PHE A 205 3.28 -11.15 -12.53
C PHE A 205 4.06 -11.10 -13.85
N LEU A 206 4.31 -9.91 -14.42
CA LEU A 206 5.17 -9.76 -15.61
C LEU A 206 6.67 -9.85 -15.26
N ASN A 207 7.04 -9.85 -13.98
CA ASN A 207 8.42 -10.06 -13.58
C ASN A 207 8.93 -11.43 -14.04
N PRO A 208 10.17 -11.53 -14.58
CA PRO A 208 11.26 -10.56 -14.49
C PRO A 208 11.34 -9.54 -15.64
N TRP A 209 10.30 -9.37 -16.47
CA TRP A 209 10.25 -8.29 -17.46
C TRP A 209 9.99 -6.95 -16.78
N TYR A 210 10.99 -6.47 -16.04
CA TYR A 210 10.88 -5.34 -15.11
C TYR A 210 10.44 -4.04 -15.79
N GLU A 211 10.80 -3.82 -17.06
CA GLU A 211 10.33 -2.64 -17.79
C GLU A 211 8.81 -2.68 -18.04
N ALA A 212 8.29 -3.87 -18.37
CA ALA A 212 6.87 -4.09 -18.62
C ALA A 212 6.02 -4.08 -17.33
N SER A 213 6.62 -4.30 -16.17
CA SER A 213 5.95 -4.20 -14.87
C SER A 213 6.12 -2.82 -14.23
N LEU A 214 7.37 -2.37 -14.04
CA LEU A 214 7.71 -1.23 -13.21
C LEU A 214 7.29 0.10 -13.86
N LEU A 215 7.50 0.28 -15.17
CA LEU A 215 7.13 1.52 -15.85
C LEU A 215 5.61 1.77 -15.80
N PRO A 216 4.74 0.78 -16.14
CA PRO A 216 3.30 0.97 -15.97
C PRO A 216 2.89 1.19 -14.52
N ILE A 217 3.50 0.49 -13.54
CA ILE A 217 3.19 0.68 -12.11
C ILE A 217 3.51 2.12 -11.68
N TYR A 218 4.63 2.69 -12.12
CA TYR A 218 4.96 4.09 -11.83
C TYR A 218 4.05 5.08 -12.55
N ALA A 219 3.60 4.77 -13.77
CA ALA A 219 2.58 5.57 -14.44
C ALA A 219 1.26 5.60 -13.65
N VAL A 220 0.83 4.45 -13.12
CA VAL A 220 -0.34 4.37 -12.22
C VAL A 220 -0.07 5.16 -10.93
N THR A 221 1.13 5.05 -10.36
CA THR A 221 1.53 5.75 -9.13
C THR A 221 1.47 7.26 -9.28
N VAL A 222 2.04 7.82 -10.35
CA VAL A 222 1.99 9.26 -10.64
C VAL A 222 0.55 9.70 -10.91
N SER A 223 -0.21 8.94 -11.69
CA SER A 223 -1.60 9.28 -12.02
C SER A 223 -2.48 9.31 -10.76
N MET A 224 -2.36 8.30 -9.90
CA MET A 224 -3.07 8.24 -8.62
C MET A 224 -2.59 9.32 -7.64
N GLY A 225 -1.29 9.63 -7.62
CA GLY A 225 -0.72 10.71 -6.81
C GLY A 225 -1.27 12.09 -7.19
N LEU A 226 -1.36 12.38 -8.48
CA LEU A 226 -1.99 13.60 -8.98
C LEU A 226 -3.48 13.67 -8.59
N TRP A 227 -4.21 12.56 -8.73
CA TRP A 227 -5.61 12.50 -8.34
C TRP A 227 -5.80 12.68 -6.81
N ALA A 228 -4.97 12.03 -6.00
CA ALA A 228 -4.99 12.20 -4.55
C ALA A 228 -4.66 13.63 -4.14
N PHE A 229 -3.67 14.27 -4.78
CA PHE A 229 -3.31 15.67 -4.54
C PHE A 229 -4.49 16.62 -4.82
N ILE A 230 -5.15 16.48 -5.98
CA ILE A 230 -6.34 17.27 -6.33
C ILE A 230 -7.48 17.00 -5.33
N THR A 231 -7.70 15.73 -4.96
CA THR A 231 -8.74 15.32 -4.01
C THR A 231 -8.51 15.92 -2.62
N ALA A 232 -7.26 16.07 -2.20
CA ALA A 232 -6.90 16.71 -0.93
C ALA A 232 -7.11 18.25 -0.94
N GLY A 233 -7.39 18.85 -2.10
CA GLY A 233 -7.55 20.30 -2.30
C GLY A 233 -6.30 20.99 -2.85
N GLY A 234 -5.32 20.22 -3.34
CA GLY A 234 -4.11 20.73 -3.96
C GLY A 234 -4.39 21.49 -5.26
N SER A 235 -3.60 22.54 -5.51
CA SER A 235 -3.62 23.32 -6.75
C SER A 235 -2.23 23.89 -7.05
N LEU A 236 -1.99 24.40 -8.26
CA LEU A 236 -0.74 25.09 -8.58
C LEU A 236 -0.46 26.26 -7.62
N ARG A 237 -1.52 26.97 -7.20
CA ARG A 237 -1.43 28.06 -6.21
C ARG A 237 -1.01 27.55 -4.83
N SER A 238 -1.44 26.36 -4.42
CA SER A 238 -1.01 25.79 -3.13
C SER A 238 0.46 25.41 -3.17
N ILE A 239 0.95 24.86 -4.30
CA ILE A 239 2.38 24.57 -4.48
C ILE A 239 3.21 25.85 -4.40
N GLN A 240 2.79 26.90 -5.12
CA GLN A 240 3.46 28.20 -5.09
C GLN A 240 3.54 28.77 -3.66
N ARG A 241 2.46 28.66 -2.87
CA ARG A 241 2.44 29.10 -1.47
C ARG A 241 3.30 28.26 -0.53
N SER A 242 3.52 26.98 -0.84
CA SER A 242 4.38 26.12 -0.02
C SER A 242 5.87 26.32 -0.29
N LEU A 243 6.22 26.94 -1.42
CA LEU A 243 7.59 27.23 -1.84
C LEU A 243 8.01 28.68 -1.57
N SER A 244 7.07 29.55 -1.23
CA SER A 244 7.29 30.94 -0.80
C SER A 244 7.47 31.03 0.70
#